data_AF-A0A645CVR4-F1
#
_entry.id   AF-A0A645CVR4-F1
#
_cell.length_a   1.000
_cell.length_b   1.000
_cell.length_c   1.000
_cell.angle_alpha   90.00
_cell.angle_beta   90.00
_cell.angle_gamma   90.00
#
_symmetry.space_group_name_H-M   'P 1'
#
loop_
_entity.id
_entity.type
_entity.pdbx_description
1 polymer ?
#
loop_
_entity_poly.entity_id
_entity_poly.type
_entity_poly.pdbx_seq_one_letter_code
_entity_poly.pdbx_strand_id
1 'polypeptide(L)'
;MGRLSPLDGVGPKDIGVKKLIERATDGVVQEVILATSFTAEGEATAYAIGEALRPRGIQVTRLARGVPVGSELEFVDLGTIAHALADRR
;
A
#
# COMPACT_ATOMS: atom_id res chain seq x y z
N MET A 1 6.00 -5.90 -12.97
CA MET A 1 4.93 -5.14 -12.28
C MET A 1 4.10 -6.14 -11.53
N GLY A 2 4.02 -6.04 -10.21
CA GLY A 2 3.46 -7.07 -9.35
C GLY A 2 3.55 -6.68 -7.88
N ARG A 3 3.39 -7.67 -7.01
CA ARG A 3 3.44 -7.56 -5.55
C ARG A 3 4.53 -8.48 -5.00
N LEU A 4 5.04 -8.18 -3.81
CA LEU A 4 5.90 -9.12 -3.09
C LEU A 4 5.13 -10.42 -2.85
N SER A 5 5.68 -11.54 -3.27
CA SER A 5 5.11 -12.86 -2.99
C SER A 5 6.25 -13.84 -2.70
N PRO A 6 6.65 -13.98 -1.43
CA PRO A 6 7.72 -14.91 -1.05
C PRO A 6 7.43 -16.35 -1.45
N LEU A 7 6.15 -16.75 -1.41
CA LEU A 7 5.72 -18.10 -1.79
C LEU A 7 5.93 -18.38 -3.28
N ASP A 8 5.74 -17.36 -4.12
CA ASP A 8 5.98 -17.43 -5.57
C ASP A 8 7.43 -17.06 -5.95
N GLY A 9 8.30 -16.84 -4.95
CA GLY A 9 9.68 -16.40 -5.17
C GLY A 9 9.83 -14.97 -5.72
N VAL A 10 8.78 -14.15 -5.68
CA VAL A 10 8.77 -12.77 -6.20
C VAL A 10 9.26 -11.79 -5.13
N GLY A 11 10.45 -11.23 -5.35
CA GLY A 11 11.09 -10.29 -4.43
C GLY A 11 10.99 -8.81 -4.86
N PRO A 12 11.58 -7.90 -4.06
CA PRO A 12 11.55 -6.45 -4.34
C PRO A 12 12.22 -6.06 -5.67
N LYS A 13 13.21 -6.85 -6.12
CA LYS A 13 13.91 -6.61 -7.38
C LYS A 13 13.00 -6.85 -8.58
N ASP A 14 12.08 -7.80 -8.47
CA ASP A 14 11.20 -8.25 -9.55
C ASP A 14 10.01 -7.32 -9.77
N ILE A 15 9.62 -6.55 -8.75
CA ILE A 15 8.50 -5.60 -8.81
C ILE A 15 8.96 -4.16 -9.08
N GLY A 16 10.25 -3.93 -9.27
CA GLY A 16 10.78 -2.61 -9.66
C GLY A 16 10.92 -1.61 -8.51
N VAL A 17 11.03 -2.06 -7.25
CA VAL A 17 11.18 -1.15 -6.08
C VAL A 17 12.39 -0.23 -6.23
N LYS A 18 13.50 -0.71 -6.79
CA LYS A 18 14.72 0.11 -6.96
C LYS A 18 14.45 1.37 -7.81
N LYS A 19 13.79 1.20 -8.96
CA LYS A 19 13.44 2.32 -9.86
C LYS A 19 12.45 3.28 -9.21
N LEU A 20 11.54 2.75 -8.38
CA LEU A 20 10.61 3.59 -7.61
C LEU A 20 11.37 4.47 -6.61
N ILE A 21 12.30 3.89 -5.85
CA ILE A 21 13.09 4.64 -4.86
C ILE A 21 13.88 5.75 -5.55
N GLU A 22 14.61 5.43 -6.63
CA GLU A 22 15.38 6.42 -7.39
C GLU A 22 14.51 7.58 -7.88
N ARG A 23 13.31 7.29 -8.39
CA ARG A 23 12.35 8.31 -8.83
C ARG A 23 11.78 9.13 -7.67
N ALA A 24 11.47 8.49 -6.55
CA ALA A 24 10.88 9.16 -5.39
C ALA A 24 11.89 10.05 -4.65
N THR A 25 13.19 9.84 -4.85
CA THR A 25 14.27 10.60 -4.21
C THR A 25 14.98 11.57 -5.16
N ASP A 26 14.30 12.00 -6.23
CA ASP A 26 14.87 12.95 -7.21
C ASP A 26 14.99 14.39 -6.69
N GLY A 27 14.51 14.65 -5.47
CA GLY A 27 14.51 15.98 -4.83
C GLY A 27 13.31 16.86 -5.22
N VAL A 28 12.43 16.38 -6.10
CA VAL A 28 11.21 17.07 -6.54
C VAL A 28 9.98 16.43 -5.91
N VAL A 29 9.94 15.10 -5.83
CA VAL A 29 8.83 14.36 -5.22
C VAL A 29 8.76 14.64 -3.73
N GLN A 30 7.57 15.04 -3.26
CA GLN A 30 7.29 15.32 -1.85
C GLN A 30 6.48 14.21 -1.19
N GLU A 31 5.62 13.54 -1.96
CA GLU A 31 4.71 12.50 -1.47
C GLU A 31 4.69 11.29 -2.39
N VAL A 32 4.62 10.09 -1.78
CA VAL A 32 4.33 8.84 -2.46
C VAL A 32 3.06 8.22 -1.88
N ILE A 33 2.03 8.10 -2.72
CA ILE A 33 0.75 7.47 -2.37
C ILE A 33 0.82 5.98 -2.72
N LEU A 34 0.70 5.13 -1.70
CA LEU A 34 0.70 3.68 -1.86
C LEU A 34 -0.71 3.19 -2.21
N ALA A 35 -0.89 2.83 -3.48
CA ALA A 35 -2.14 2.33 -4.04
C ALA A 35 -2.12 0.83 -4.41
N THR A 36 -1.25 0.03 -3.78
CA THR A 36 -1.31 -1.44 -3.90
C THR A 36 -2.61 -2.00 -3.29
N SER A 37 -3.03 -3.20 -3.70
CA SER A 37 -4.22 -3.87 -3.18
C SER A 37 -4.21 -4.03 -1.65
N PHE A 38 -5.39 -4.10 -1.03
CA PHE A 38 -5.56 -4.43 0.39
C PHE A 38 -5.57 -5.95 0.67
N THR A 39 -4.81 -6.71 -0.13
CA THR A 39 -4.53 -8.12 0.13
C THR A 39 -3.30 -8.24 1.03
N ALA A 40 -3.08 -9.40 1.66
CA ALA A 40 -1.92 -9.60 2.53
C ALA A 40 -0.59 -9.23 1.86
N GLU A 41 -0.41 -9.62 0.60
CA GLU A 41 0.80 -9.32 -0.17
C GLU A 41 0.87 -7.86 -0.63
N GLY A 42 -0.28 -7.26 -0.93
CA GLY A 42 -0.35 -5.84 -1.27
C GLY A 42 -0.01 -4.95 -0.07
N GLU A 43 -0.45 -5.33 1.13
CA GLU A 43 -0.08 -4.71 2.40
C GLU A 43 1.39 -4.90 2.72
N ALA A 44 1.92 -6.11 2.60
CA ALA A 44 3.35 -6.36 2.79
C ALA A 44 4.21 -5.53 1.82
N THR A 45 3.77 -5.41 0.57
CA THR A 45 4.44 -4.56 -0.43
C THR A 45 4.38 -3.09 -0.05
N ALA A 46 3.21 -2.58 0.33
CA ALA A 46 3.03 -1.19 0.78
C ALA A 46 3.92 -0.88 1.97
N TYR A 47 3.91 -1.75 2.98
CA TYR A 47 4.71 -1.62 4.18
C TYR A 47 6.21 -1.55 3.84
N ALA A 48 6.71 -2.50 3.04
CA ALA A 48 8.12 -2.54 2.64
C ALA A 48 8.56 -1.29 1.88
N ILE A 49 7.73 -0.77 0.97
CA ILE A 49 8.03 0.48 0.25
C ILE A 49 8.00 1.68 1.20
N GLY A 50 7.02 1.74 2.11
CA GLY A 50 6.93 2.81 3.10
C GLY A 50 8.16 2.86 4.02
N GLU A 51 8.60 1.71 4.53
CA GLU A 51 9.82 1.61 5.34
C GLU A 51 11.08 2.01 4.57
N ALA A 52 11.12 1.77 3.26
CA ALA A 52 12.22 2.25 2.44
C ALA A 52 12.17 3.78 2.24
N LEU A 53 11.00 4.38 2.05
CA LEU A 53 10.91 5.81 1.68
C LEU A 53 10.90 6.76 2.87
N ARG A 54 10.29 6.39 4.00
CA ARG A 54 10.16 7.25 5.19
C ARG A 54 11.50 7.80 5.70
N PRO A 55 12.59 7.00 5.85
CA PRO A 55 13.88 7.51 6.31
C PRO A 55 14.54 8.52 5.37
N ARG A 56 14.05 8.65 4.13
CA ARG A 56 14.57 9.57 3.10
C ARG A 56 13.84 10.92 3.11
N GLY A 57 12.95 11.15 4.08
CA GLY A 57 12.21 12.40 4.22
C GLY A 57 11.03 12.55 3.26
N ILE A 58 10.66 11.50 2.54
CA ILE A 58 9.50 11.50 1.65
C ILE A 58 8.23 11.19 2.46
N GLN A 59 7.19 11.99 2.29
CA GLN A 59 5.89 11.69 2.86
C GLN A 59 5.32 10.46 2.18
N VAL A 60 4.93 9.46 2.97
CA VAL A 60 4.30 8.24 2.44
C VAL A 60 2.90 8.15 3.00
N THR A 61 1.92 8.06 2.10
CA THR A 61 0.51 7.89 2.46
C THR A 61 -0.05 6.62 1.84
N ARG A 62 -1.15 6.14 2.41
CA ARG A 62 -1.86 4.94 1.97
C ARG A 62 -3.26 5.37 1.58
N LEU A 63 -3.82 4.80 0.51
CA LEU A 63 -5.23 4.97 0.23
C LEU A 63 -6.06 4.54 1.44
N ALA A 64 -7.24 5.12 1.61
CA ALA A 64 -8.15 4.68 2.66
C ALA A 64 -8.66 3.26 2.36
N ARG A 65 -8.83 2.48 3.42
CA ARG A 65 -9.54 1.20 3.39
C ARG A 65 -10.87 1.39 4.10
N GLY A 66 -11.95 0.84 3.55
CA GLY A 66 -13.24 0.90 4.22
C GLY A 66 -14.39 0.44 3.34
N VAL A 67 -15.60 0.78 3.77
CA VAL A 67 -16.83 0.48 3.05
C VAL A 67 -16.92 1.36 1.79
N PRO A 68 -17.22 0.79 0.61
CA PRO A 68 -17.39 1.58 -0.60
C PRO A 68 -18.60 2.52 -0.50
N VAL A 69 -18.49 3.68 -1.12
CA VAL A 69 -19.61 4.63 -1.21
C VAL A 69 -20.74 4.00 -2.02
N GLY A 70 -21.96 4.07 -1.49
CA GLY A 70 -23.16 3.51 -2.12
C GLY A 70 -23.37 2.01 -1.85
N SER A 71 -22.54 1.38 -1.01
CA SER A 71 -22.79 0.02 -0.53
C SER A 71 -23.77 -0.02 0.64
N GLU A 72 -24.58 -1.07 0.70
CA GLU A 72 -25.38 -1.41 1.88
C GLU A 72 -24.60 -2.39 2.75
N LEU A 73 -24.59 -2.17 4.06
CA LEU A 73 -23.75 -2.93 5.01
C LEU A 73 -24.01 -4.44 4.98
N GLU A 74 -25.24 -4.86 4.66
CA GLU A 74 -25.61 -6.27 4.58
C GLU A 74 -24.90 -7.05 3.47
N PHE A 75 -24.37 -6.34 2.45
CA PHE A 75 -23.63 -6.93 1.34
C PHE A 75 -22.10 -6.75 1.44
N VAL A 76 -21.61 -6.14 2.54
CA VAL A 76 -20.18 -5.93 2.77
C VAL A 76 -19.63 -7.05 3.63
N ASP A 77 -18.44 -7.56 3.30
CA ASP A 77 -17.81 -8.60 4.11
C ASP A 77 -17.41 -8.08 5.49
N LEU A 78 -17.46 -8.97 6.48
CA LEU A 78 -17.15 -8.65 7.88
C LEU A 78 -15.75 -8.07 8.06
N GLY A 79 -14.78 -8.50 7.25
CA GLY A 79 -13.41 -7.99 7.30
C GLY A 79 -13.35 -6.51 6.92
N THR A 80 -13.99 -6.14 5.82
CA THR A 80 -14.08 -4.74 5.38
C THR A 80 -14.81 -3.87 6.41
N ILE A 81 -15.90 -4.36 7.00
CA ILE A 81 -16.61 -3.65 8.09
C ILE A 81 -15.70 -3.47 9.31
N ALA A 82 -15.02 -4.53 9.74
CA ALA A 82 -14.11 -4.48 10.89
C ALA A 82 -12.98 -3.47 10.67
N HIS A 83 -12.37 -3.45 9.48
CA HIS A 83 -11.35 -2.47 9.12
C HIS A 83 -11.89 -1.04 9.10
N ALA A 84 -13.07 -0.82 8.48
CA ALA A 84 -13.69 0.50 8.44
C ALA A 84 -14.00 1.06 9.85
N LEU A 85 -14.41 0.18 10.78
CA LEU A 85 -14.69 0.56 12.17
C LEU A 85 -13.43 0.81 12.99
N ALA A 86 -12.38 0.01 12.78
CA ALA A 86 -11.10 0.14 13.47
C ALA A 86 -10.38 1.44 13.08
N ASP A 87 -10.38 1.77 11.79
CA ASP A 87 -9.69 2.92 11.23
C ASP A 87 -10.59 4.17 11.09
N ARG A 88 -11.77 4.17 11.75
CA ARG A 88 -12.66 5.34 11.74
C ARG A 88 -11.91 6.57 12.28
N ARG A 89 -11.95 7.67 11.54
CA ARG A 89 -11.38 8.96 11.92
C ARG A 89 -12.49 9.99 12.02
#